data_AF-A0ABD5DT14-F1
#
_entry.id   AF-A0ABD5DT14-F1
#
_cell.length_a   1.000
_cell.length_b   1.000
_cell.length_c   1.000
_cell.angle_alpha   90.00
_cell.angle_beta   90.00
_cell.angle_gamma   90.00
#
_symmetry.space_group_name_H-M   'P 1'
#
loop_
_entity.id
_entity.type
_entity.pdbx_description
1 polymer ?
#
loop_
_entity_poly.entity_id
_entity_poly.type
_entity_poly.pdbx_seq_one_letter_code
_entity_poly.pdbx_strand_id
1 'polypeptide(L)'
;ITSDNYLVTVHTDDVVIVREIPVVIEQLRTSANTSVDSNGFIKAASPVVKLFNDHIELNNDAKKQPIEFKRIDVGDYLLEGSLGFAQEGWYIEVPKDANGNTIVAVVYDTLENGDISIKTYKRKFDFELAAVVADHENPMDIPEGRWIDIRLHEEPEPEPEVEE
;
A
#
# COMPACT_ATOMS: atom_id res chain seq x y z
N ILE A 1 5.64 -0.87 -36.46
CA ILE A 1 4.31 -0.94 -37.15
C ILE A 1 3.26 -0.56 -36.11
N THR A 2 2.50 0.52 -36.30
CA THR A 2 1.49 0.97 -35.32
C THR A 2 0.35 -0.07 -35.21
N SER A 3 -0.11 -0.32 -33.98
CA SER A 3 -1.00 -1.41 -33.55
C SER A 3 -2.47 -1.24 -33.96
N ASP A 4 -2.72 -0.64 -35.12
CA ASP A 4 -4.09 -0.37 -35.56
C ASP A 4 -4.59 -1.55 -36.41
N ASN A 5 -5.47 -2.36 -35.81
CA ASN A 5 -6.08 -3.49 -36.49
C ASN A 5 -7.19 -3.00 -37.44
N TYR A 6 -6.87 -2.96 -38.73
CA TYR A 6 -7.83 -2.64 -39.80
C TYR A 6 -8.36 -3.90 -40.49
N LEU A 7 -9.65 -3.90 -40.83
CA LEU A 7 -10.20 -4.82 -41.82
C LEU A 7 -10.05 -4.19 -43.21
N VAL A 8 -9.23 -4.82 -44.05
CA VAL A 8 -8.90 -4.33 -45.39
C VAL A 8 -9.42 -5.31 -46.43
N THR A 9 -10.17 -4.80 -47.41
CA THR A 9 -10.57 -5.59 -48.59
C THR A 9 -9.68 -5.17 -49.75
N VAL A 10 -8.96 -6.12 -50.33
CA VAL A 10 -8.07 -5.89 -51.46
C VAL A 10 -8.80 -6.29 -52.74
N HIS A 11 -9.00 -5.34 -53.63
CA HIS A 11 -9.32 -5.62 -55.03
C HIS A 11 -8.04 -5.48 -55.87
N THR A 12 -8.02 -6.10 -57.05
CA THR A 12 -6.81 -6.28 -57.86
C THR A 12 -6.03 -5.00 -58.15
N ASP A 13 -6.68 -3.85 -58.07
CA ASP A 13 -6.10 -2.55 -58.44
C ASP A 13 -6.11 -1.51 -57.30
N ASP A 14 -6.76 -1.78 -56.15
CA ASP A 14 -6.87 -0.81 -55.03
C ASP A 14 -7.05 -1.50 -53.66
N VAL A 15 -6.47 -0.90 -52.62
CA VAL A 15 -6.62 -1.29 -51.22
C VAL A 15 -7.61 -0.35 -50.53
N VAL A 16 -8.76 -0.86 -50.10
CA VAL A 16 -9.77 -0.07 -49.37
C VAL A 16 -9.75 -0.47 -47.90
N ILE A 17 -9.46 0.50 -47.02
CA ILE A 17 -9.65 0.35 -45.57
C ILE A 17 -11.14 0.45 -45.28
N VAL A 18 -11.74 -0.65 -44.82
CA VAL A 18 -13.20 -0.76 -44.71
C VAL A 18 -13.69 -0.40 -43.31
N ARG A 19 -12.85 -0.58 -42.27
CA ARG A 19 -13.21 -0.25 -40.89
C ARG A 19 -12.00 -0.17 -39.95
N GLU A 20 -11.98 0.85 -39.08
CA GLU A 20 -11.17 0.90 -37.86
C GLU A 20 -11.81 0.00 -36.79
N ILE A 21 -11.06 -0.98 -36.29
CA ILE A 21 -11.49 -1.79 -35.16
C ILE A 21 -10.91 -1.15 -33.89
N PRO A 22 -11.73 -0.63 -32.97
CA PRO A 22 -11.22 -0.13 -31.71
C PRO A 22 -10.59 -1.30 -30.95
N VAL A 23 -9.30 -1.18 -30.64
CA VAL A 23 -8.64 -2.08 -29.69
C VAL A 23 -9.09 -1.68 -28.30
N VAL A 24 -9.91 -2.52 -27.68
CA VAL A 24 -10.30 -2.33 -26.28
C VAL A 24 -9.28 -3.07 -25.43
N ILE A 25 -8.48 -2.32 -24.67
CA ILE A 25 -7.60 -2.88 -23.65
C ILE A 25 -8.39 -2.90 -22.35
N GLU A 26 -8.82 -4.08 -21.92
CA GLU A 26 -9.48 -4.26 -20.61
C GLU A 26 -8.45 -4.74 -19.58
N GLN A 27 -8.33 -4.02 -18.45
CA GLN A 27 -7.57 -4.52 -17.31
C GLN A 27 -8.40 -5.56 -16.54
N LEU A 28 -7.97 -6.82 -16.62
CA LEU A 28 -8.58 -7.91 -15.87
C LEU A 28 -8.08 -7.91 -14.42
N ARG A 29 -9.03 -7.89 -13.48
CA ARG A 29 -8.75 -8.13 -12.05
C ARG A 29 -8.72 -9.61 -11.76
N THR A 30 -7.59 -10.08 -11.25
CA THR A 30 -7.29 -11.47 -10.89
C THR A 30 -6.72 -11.52 -9.48
N SER A 31 -6.56 -12.71 -8.92
CA SER A 31 -5.85 -12.89 -7.64
C SER A 31 -4.39 -12.42 -7.67
N ALA A 32 -3.82 -12.16 -8.85
CA ALA A 32 -2.45 -11.67 -9.00
C ALA A 32 -2.33 -10.14 -8.82
N ASN A 33 -3.40 -9.37 -9.08
CA ASN A 33 -3.40 -7.91 -9.03
C ASN A 33 -4.54 -7.34 -8.18
N THR A 34 -5.06 -8.16 -7.25
CA THR A 34 -6.06 -7.74 -6.27
C THR A 34 -5.77 -8.30 -4.90
N SER A 35 -6.09 -7.53 -3.87
CA SER A 35 -6.06 -7.95 -2.46
C SER A 35 -7.47 -7.98 -1.89
N VAL A 36 -7.72 -8.82 -0.88
CA VAL A 36 -9.03 -8.88 -0.19
C VAL A 36 -8.84 -8.32 1.21
N ASP A 37 -9.63 -7.32 1.57
CA ASP A 37 -9.57 -6.73 2.91
C ASP A 37 -10.26 -7.61 3.98
N SER A 38 -10.17 -7.20 5.24
CA SER A 38 -10.76 -7.90 6.39
C SER A 38 -12.29 -8.03 6.36
N ASN A 39 -12.96 -7.27 5.48
CA ASN A 39 -14.41 -7.31 5.27
C ASN A 39 -14.79 -8.06 3.98
N GLY A 40 -13.84 -8.62 3.23
CA GLY A 40 -14.09 -9.38 2.01
C GLY A 40 -14.20 -8.54 0.74
N PHE A 41 -13.84 -7.25 0.77
CA PHE A 41 -13.85 -6.41 -0.43
C PHE A 41 -12.57 -6.61 -1.24
N ILE A 42 -12.73 -6.82 -2.55
CA ILE A 42 -11.63 -6.87 -3.53
C ILE A 42 -11.13 -5.45 -3.77
N LYS A 43 -9.86 -5.22 -3.48
CA LYS A 43 -9.13 -3.98 -3.73
C LYS A 43 -8.07 -4.24 -4.78
N ALA A 44 -7.60 -3.18 -5.44
CA ALA A 44 -6.38 -3.27 -6.22
C ALA A 44 -5.27 -3.92 -5.36
N ALA A 45 -4.37 -4.66 -6.02
CA ALA A 45 -3.10 -5.05 -5.43
C ALA A 45 -2.52 -3.81 -4.75
N SER A 46 -2.20 -3.93 -3.47
CA SER A 46 -1.73 -2.80 -2.70
C SER A 46 -0.64 -3.34 -1.80
N PRO A 47 0.55 -2.75 -1.82
CA PRO A 47 1.58 -3.09 -0.86
C PRO A 47 1.07 -2.83 0.56
N VAL A 48 1.01 -3.87 1.39
CA VAL A 48 0.66 -3.76 2.81
C VAL A 48 1.68 -4.51 3.65
N VAL A 49 2.18 -3.81 4.68
CA VAL A 49 3.05 -4.33 5.73
C VAL A 49 2.24 -4.44 7.01
N LYS A 50 2.22 -5.62 7.62
CA LYS A 50 1.79 -5.77 9.01
C LYS A 50 2.99 -5.61 9.92
N LEU A 51 2.98 -4.57 10.74
CA LEU A 51 4.04 -4.29 11.70
C LEU A 51 3.68 -4.84 13.07
N PHE A 52 4.44 -5.82 13.54
CA PHE A 52 4.39 -6.34 14.90
C PHE A 52 5.51 -5.71 15.75
N ASN A 53 5.56 -6.03 17.04
CA ASN A 53 6.59 -5.50 17.93
C ASN A 53 8.01 -6.06 17.70
N ASP A 54 8.11 -7.20 17.00
CA ASP A 54 9.36 -7.94 16.81
C ASP A 54 9.62 -8.37 15.36
N HIS A 55 8.62 -8.29 14.48
CA HIS A 55 8.75 -8.65 13.06
C HIS A 55 7.74 -7.91 12.19
N ILE A 56 7.82 -8.16 10.88
CA ILE A 56 6.84 -7.72 9.89
C ILE A 56 6.32 -8.89 9.06
N GLU A 57 5.08 -8.78 8.59
CA GLU A 57 4.57 -9.64 7.52
C GLU A 57 4.26 -8.80 6.27
N LEU A 58 4.78 -9.25 5.13
CA LEU A 58 4.58 -8.59 3.83
C LEU A 58 3.57 -9.37 2.99
N ASN A 59 2.62 -8.67 2.38
CA ASN A 59 1.81 -9.25 1.31
C ASN A 59 2.60 -9.35 -0.01
N ASN A 60 2.00 -9.96 -1.05
CA ASN A 60 2.70 -10.22 -2.31
C ASN A 60 3.19 -8.94 -3.01
N ASP A 61 2.45 -7.84 -2.89
CA ASP A 61 2.84 -6.57 -3.50
C ASP A 61 3.92 -5.85 -2.69
N ALA A 62 3.86 -5.89 -1.36
CA ALA A 62 4.90 -5.30 -0.51
C ALA A 62 6.24 -6.02 -0.65
N LYS A 63 6.25 -7.30 -1.01
CA LYS A 63 7.48 -8.06 -1.32
C LYS A 63 8.20 -7.58 -2.58
N LYS A 64 7.57 -6.77 -3.44
CA LYS A 64 8.22 -6.18 -4.61
C LYS A 64 9.20 -5.07 -4.20
N GLN A 65 8.95 -4.43 -3.05
CA GLN A 65 9.86 -3.44 -2.47
C GLN A 65 10.87 -4.12 -1.52
N PRO A 66 12.11 -3.61 -1.42
CA PRO A 66 13.14 -4.15 -0.53
C PRO A 66 12.92 -3.73 0.93
N ILE A 67 11.75 -4.08 1.49
CA ILE A 67 11.35 -3.66 2.84
C ILE A 67 12.18 -4.38 3.90
N GLU A 68 12.91 -3.61 4.70
CA GLU A 68 13.64 -4.09 5.87
C GLU A 68 13.05 -3.52 7.16
N PHE A 69 12.87 -4.37 8.16
CA PHE A 69 12.38 -3.97 9.48
C PHE A 69 13.53 -3.76 10.46
N LYS A 70 13.49 -2.64 11.17
CA LYS A 70 14.36 -2.36 12.31
C LYS A 70 13.54 -1.91 13.51
N ARG A 71 13.77 -2.56 14.65
CA ARG A 71 13.36 -2.05 15.96
C ARG A 71 14.49 -1.23 16.54
N ILE A 72 14.26 0.07 16.72
CA ILE A 72 15.26 1.02 17.21
C ILE A 72 15.27 1.06 18.74
N ASP A 73 14.08 1.09 19.35
CA ASP A 73 13.88 1.09 20.80
C ASP A 73 12.47 0.53 21.12
N VAL A 74 12.05 0.59 22.39
CA VAL A 74 10.68 0.29 22.82
C VAL A 74 9.70 1.24 22.12
N GLY A 75 8.78 0.65 21.36
CA GLY A 75 7.80 1.42 20.60
C GLY A 75 8.42 2.32 19.54
N ASP A 76 9.62 2.01 19.02
CA ASP A 76 10.28 2.78 17.96
C ASP A 76 10.73 1.82 16.84
N TYR A 77 10.09 1.96 15.69
CA TYR A 77 10.23 1.06 14.54
C TYR A 77 10.55 1.85 13.28
N LEU A 78 11.38 1.28 12.43
CA LEU A 78 11.75 1.82 11.14
C LEU A 78 11.54 0.75 10.06
N LEU A 79 10.85 1.14 8.99
CA LEU A 79 10.73 0.36 7.75
C LEU A 79 11.56 1.04 6.67
N GLU A 80 12.66 0.39 6.30
CA GLU A 80 13.57 0.88 5.27
C GLU A 80 13.23 0.31 3.90
N GLY A 81 13.61 1.01 2.83
CA GLY A 81 13.47 0.54 1.45
C GLY A 81 12.05 0.68 0.90
N SER A 82 11.21 1.46 1.58
CA SER A 82 9.84 1.74 1.15
C SER A 82 9.79 2.99 0.26
N LEU A 83 8.77 3.07 -0.60
CA LEU A 83 8.49 4.26 -1.41
C LEU A 83 7.60 5.29 -0.68
N GLY A 84 7.46 5.16 0.63
CA GLY A 84 6.57 5.95 1.48
C GLY A 84 5.16 5.37 1.60
N PHE A 85 4.26 6.11 2.24
CA PHE A 85 2.86 5.71 2.40
C PHE A 85 2.08 5.80 1.07
N ALA A 86 0.99 5.03 0.99
CA ALA A 86 0.02 5.16 -0.09
C ALA A 86 -0.48 6.62 -0.21
N GLN A 87 -0.52 7.14 -1.44
CA GLN A 87 -0.92 8.51 -1.75
C GLN A 87 -2.45 8.71 -1.80
N GLU A 88 -3.21 7.62 -1.93
CA GLU A 88 -4.67 7.63 -2.03
C GLU A 88 -5.31 6.62 -1.09
N GLY A 89 -6.40 7.03 -0.42
CA GLY A 89 -7.19 6.19 0.47
C GLY A 89 -6.59 6.08 1.89
N TRP A 90 -6.69 4.88 2.47
CA TRP A 90 -6.13 4.59 3.79
C TRP A 90 -4.63 4.29 3.68
N TYR A 91 -3.87 4.60 4.74
CA TYR A 91 -2.44 4.33 4.81
C TYR A 91 -1.98 3.70 6.14
N ILE A 92 -2.72 3.88 7.23
CA ILE A 92 -2.42 3.26 8.52
C ILE A 92 -3.70 2.78 9.21
N GLU A 93 -3.70 1.55 9.70
CA GLU A 93 -4.72 1.03 10.61
C GLU A 93 -4.09 0.53 11.92
N VAL A 94 -4.57 1.07 13.02
CA VAL A 94 -4.05 0.82 14.38
C VAL A 94 -4.89 -0.26 15.06
N PRO A 95 -4.30 -1.18 15.85
CA PRO A 95 -5.04 -2.24 16.50
C PRO A 95 -6.08 -1.69 17.50
N LYS A 96 -7.30 -2.21 17.41
CA LYS A 96 -8.44 -1.81 18.24
C LYS A 96 -8.93 -2.95 19.14
N ASP A 97 -9.46 -2.61 20.31
CA ASP A 97 -10.15 -3.56 21.18
C ASP A 97 -11.55 -3.91 20.64
N ALA A 98 -12.26 -4.81 21.34
CA ALA A 98 -13.61 -5.23 20.95
C ALA A 98 -14.66 -4.10 20.98
N ASN A 99 -14.36 -2.98 21.66
CA ASN A 99 -15.21 -1.80 21.75
C ASN A 99 -14.84 -0.74 20.69
N GLY A 100 -13.84 -1.01 19.85
CA GLY A 100 -13.35 -0.09 18.82
C GLY A 100 -12.33 0.94 19.30
N ASN A 101 -11.85 0.86 20.54
CA ASN A 101 -10.83 1.78 21.06
C ASN A 101 -9.45 1.36 20.56
N THR A 102 -8.63 2.33 20.14
CA THR A 102 -7.23 2.06 19.80
C THR A 102 -6.46 1.62 21.05
N ILE A 103 -5.65 0.57 20.92
CA ILE A 103 -4.93 0.01 22.06
C ILE A 103 -3.64 0.80 22.32
N VAL A 104 -3.06 1.39 21.27
CA VAL A 104 -1.84 2.19 21.31
C VAL A 104 -2.06 3.53 20.62
N ALA A 105 -1.30 4.56 21.01
CA ALA A 105 -1.16 5.76 20.19
C ALA A 105 -0.01 5.54 19.20
N VAL A 106 -0.20 5.95 17.95
CA VAL A 106 0.81 5.81 16.89
C VAL A 106 1.14 7.19 16.34
N VAL A 107 2.43 7.49 16.25
CA VAL A 107 3.00 8.64 15.57
C VAL A 107 3.85 8.11 14.44
N TYR A 108 3.74 8.68 13.26
CA TYR A 108 4.45 8.18 12.09
C TYR A 108 4.92 9.33 11.21
N ASP A 109 5.95 9.06 10.42
CA ASP A 109 6.49 10.00 9.44
C ASP A 109 7.10 9.27 8.25
N THR A 110 7.13 9.93 7.10
CA THR A 110 7.89 9.46 5.91
C THR A 110 9.19 10.23 5.84
N LEU A 111 10.32 9.53 5.87
CA LEU A 111 11.64 10.13 5.74
C LEU A 111 11.88 10.56 4.30
N GLU A 112 12.87 11.44 4.07
CA GLU A 112 13.17 12.01 2.75
C GLU A 112 13.50 10.96 1.68
N ASN A 113 14.00 9.79 2.11
CA ASN A 113 14.33 8.66 1.25
C ASN A 113 13.16 7.69 1.02
N GLY A 114 11.97 7.97 1.58
CA GLY A 114 10.79 7.11 1.49
C GLY A 114 10.65 6.10 2.63
N ASP A 115 11.63 5.99 3.53
CA ASP A 115 11.51 5.10 4.70
C ASP A 115 10.41 5.58 5.64
N ILE A 116 9.81 4.65 6.39
CA ILE A 116 8.71 4.95 7.29
C ILE A 116 9.15 4.77 8.74
N SER A 117 9.09 5.85 9.51
CA SER A 117 9.29 5.84 10.96
C SER A 117 7.94 5.66 11.65
N ILE A 118 7.81 4.68 12.54
CA ILE A 118 6.64 4.44 13.37
C ILE A 118 7.04 4.45 14.84
N LYS A 119 6.40 5.31 15.64
CA LYS A 119 6.54 5.34 17.09
C LYS A 119 5.23 5.07 17.79
N THR A 120 5.25 4.25 18.83
CA THR A 120 4.06 3.85 19.58
C THR A 120 4.19 4.20 21.06
N TYR A 121 3.08 4.69 21.62
CA TYR A 121 3.04 5.23 22.98
C TYR A 121 1.81 4.74 23.74
N LYS A 122 1.88 4.82 25.06
CA LYS A 122 0.67 4.81 25.88
C LYS A 122 -0.24 5.98 25.51
N ARG A 123 -1.53 5.81 25.76
CA ARG A 123 -2.54 6.83 25.55
C ARG A 123 -2.74 7.61 26.84
N LYS A 124 -2.83 8.94 26.77
CA LYS A 124 -3.24 9.79 27.89
C LYS A 124 -4.39 10.71 27.49
N PHE A 125 -5.21 11.08 28.46
CA PHE A 125 -6.23 12.10 28.25
C PHE A 125 -5.62 13.47 28.48
N ASP A 126 -5.65 14.31 27.45
CA ASP A 126 -5.27 15.70 27.52
C ASP A 126 -6.49 16.53 27.92
N PHE A 127 -6.42 17.19 29.07
CA PHE A 127 -7.53 17.98 29.60
C PHE A 127 -7.75 19.30 28.86
N GLU A 128 -6.71 19.86 28.25
CA GLU A 128 -6.80 21.11 27.49
C GLU A 128 -7.43 20.87 26.13
N LEU A 129 -7.02 19.80 25.45
CA LEU A 129 -7.58 19.38 24.17
C LEU A 129 -8.89 18.58 24.30
N ALA A 130 -9.24 18.17 25.52
CA ALA A 130 -10.34 17.26 25.83
C ALA A 130 -10.33 16.00 24.94
N ALA A 131 -9.13 15.47 24.68
CA ALA A 131 -8.89 14.40 23.72
C ALA A 131 -7.90 13.37 24.24
N VAL A 132 -7.96 12.15 23.72
CA VAL A 132 -6.94 11.13 24.00
C VAL A 132 -5.79 11.27 23.01
N VAL A 133 -4.60 11.55 23.51
CA VAL A 133 -3.38 11.80 22.73
C VAL A 133 -2.28 10.78 23.06
N ALA A 134 -1.20 10.81 22.27
CA ALA A 134 0.00 10.05 22.56
C ALA A 134 0.71 10.58 23.82
N ASP A 135 1.09 9.68 24.71
CA ASP A 135 1.94 10.02 25.84
C ASP A 135 3.40 9.86 25.47
N HIS A 136 4.00 10.91 24.90
CA HIS A 136 5.38 10.91 24.40
C HIS A 136 6.44 10.55 25.45
N GLU A 137 6.12 10.61 26.75
CA GLU A 137 7.01 10.23 27.85
C GLU A 137 6.92 8.74 28.21
N ASN A 138 5.91 8.03 27.70
CA ASN A 138 5.66 6.62 27.96
C ASN A 138 5.60 5.83 26.66
N PRO A 139 6.75 5.60 25.99
CA PRO A 139 6.83 4.70 24.85
C PRO A 139 6.37 3.30 25.25
N MET A 140 5.71 2.61 24.32
CA MET A 140 5.17 1.28 24.55
C MET A 140 5.16 0.51 23.24
N ASP A 141 5.63 -0.74 23.27
CA ASP A 141 5.56 -1.62 22.10
C ASP A 141 4.12 -1.94 21.69
N ILE A 142 3.96 -2.35 20.43
CA ILE A 142 2.73 -2.98 19.96
C ILE A 142 2.45 -4.23 20.81
N PRO A 143 1.24 -4.41 21.37
CA PRO A 143 0.93 -5.57 22.19
C PRO A 143 1.09 -6.88 21.41
N GLU A 144 1.54 -7.94 22.10
CA GLU A 144 1.70 -9.26 21.48
C GLU A 144 0.40 -9.74 20.81
N GLY A 145 0.53 -10.34 19.62
CA GLY A 145 -0.60 -10.81 18.82
C GLY A 145 -1.42 -9.70 18.16
N ARG A 146 -0.97 -8.44 18.23
CA ARG A 146 -1.54 -7.31 17.50
C ARG A 146 -0.49 -6.73 16.54
N TRP A 147 -0.97 -6.04 15.51
CA TRP A 147 -0.13 -5.38 14.51
C TRP A 147 -0.75 -4.06 14.07
N ILE A 148 0.05 -3.23 13.42
CA ILE A 148 -0.38 -2.04 12.67
C ILE A 148 -0.32 -2.41 11.19
N ASP A 149 -1.41 -2.19 10.45
CA ASP A 149 -1.40 -2.31 8.98
C ASP A 149 -0.91 -1.00 8.38
N ILE A 150 0.14 -1.08 7.55
CA ILE A 150 0.78 0.05 6.88
C ILE A 150 0.67 -0.18 5.38
N ARG A 151 0.00 0.72 4.67
CA ARG A 151 -0.13 0.65 3.21
C ARG A 151 0.97 1.50 2.57
N LEU A 152 1.81 0.86 1.78
CA LEU A 152 2.91 1.56 1.08
C LEU A 152 2.43 2.12 -0.26
N HIS A 153 3.19 3.08 -0.77
CA HIS A 153 3.08 3.52 -2.15
C HIS A 153 3.41 2.36 -3.10
N GLU A 154 2.69 2.29 -4.21
CA GLU A 154 2.91 1.26 -5.22
C GLU A 154 4.07 1.65 -6.13
N GLU A 155 4.90 0.68 -6.52
CA GLU A 155 5.93 0.92 -7.52
C GLU A 155 5.23 1.05 -8.89
N PRO A 156 5.53 2.07 -9.70
CA PRO A 156 4.93 2.19 -11.02
C PRO A 156 5.32 0.98 -11.87
N GLU A 157 4.34 0.25 -12.39
CA GLU A 157 4.62 -0.85 -13.31
C GLU A 157 5.38 -0.30 -14.53
N PRO A 158 6.48 -0.96 -14.96
CA PRO A 158 7.19 -0.51 -16.15
C PRO A 158 6.24 -0.53 -17.35
N GLU A 159 6.15 0.58 -18.06
CA GLU A 159 5.37 0.66 -19.29
C GLU A 159 5.88 -0.44 -20.25
N PRO A 160 4.98 -1.19 -20.91
CA PRO A 160 5.42 -2.21 -21.85
C PRO A 160 6.24 -1.54 -22.95
N GLU A 161 7.48 -2.01 -23.14
CA GLU A 161 8.31 -1.59 -24.27
C GLU A 161 7.54 -1.90 -25.56
N VAL A 162 7.15 -0.84 -26.27
CA VAL A 162 6.58 -0.96 -27.61
C VAL A 162 7.75 -1.29 -28.53
N GLU A 163 7.96 -2.57 -28.83
CA GLU A 163 8.88 -2.98 -29.90
C GLU A 163 8.38 -2.37 -31.23
N GLU A 164 9.16 -1.46 -31.82
CA GLU A 164 8.84 -0.75 -33.08
C GLU A 164 8.82 -1.64 -34.33
#